data_AF-A0A531M5E0-F1
#
_entry.id   AF-A0A531M5E0-F1
#
_cell.length_a   1.000
_cell.length_b   1.000
_cell.length_c   1.000
_cell.angle_alpha   90.00
_cell.angle_beta   90.00
_cell.angle_gamma   90.00
#
_symmetry.space_group_name_H-M   'P 1'
#
loop_
_entity.id
_entity.type
_entity.pdbx_description
1 polymer ?
#
loop_
_entity_poly.entity_id
_entity_poly.type
_entity_poly.pdbx_seq_one_letter_code
_entity_poly.pdbx_strand_id
1 'polypeptide(L)'
;VSQQTYDRMKAERLAEAARLRARGNEAAQRITARADREVVEIVAEARKESEILRGEGEAQRSATFAGAYQRDPAFFDFYRSMNAYGTALDNTGTTMVLSPGSEFFRFFRDPDGKEGPAKPAAPAPAPAAAPAAPTTQPSTGQ
;
A
#
# COMPACT_ATOMS: atom_id res chain seq x y z
N VAL A 1 10.53 -20.21 78.73
CA VAL A 1 10.33 -19.24 77.60
C VAL A 1 8.99 -19.58 76.97
N SER A 2 8.07 -18.61 76.81
CA SER A 2 6.63 -18.86 76.56
C SER A 2 6.27 -19.06 75.08
N GLN A 3 5.33 -19.96 74.77
CA GLN A 3 4.86 -20.27 73.40
C GLN A 3 4.37 -19.02 72.63
N GLN A 4 3.72 -18.09 73.34
CA GLN A 4 3.20 -16.83 72.77
C GLN A 4 4.27 -15.94 72.14
N THR A 5 5.50 -15.91 72.70
CA THR A 5 6.57 -15.06 72.13
C THR A 5 7.14 -15.67 70.85
N TYR A 6 7.18 -17.00 70.76
CA TYR A 6 7.59 -17.70 69.54
C TYR A 6 6.61 -17.46 68.39
N ASP A 7 5.31 -17.56 68.65
CA ASP A 7 4.27 -17.34 67.63
C ASP A 7 4.29 -15.89 67.11
N ARG A 8 4.52 -14.93 68.00
CA ARG A 8 4.69 -13.52 67.62
C ARG A 8 5.93 -13.31 66.74
N MET A 9 7.09 -13.86 67.11
CA MET A 9 8.31 -13.75 66.30
C MET A 9 8.14 -14.40 64.91
N LYS A 10 7.45 -15.54 64.85
CA LYS A 10 7.12 -16.21 63.58
C LYS A 10 6.20 -15.34 62.72
N ALA A 11 5.16 -14.74 63.30
CA ALA A 11 4.26 -13.85 62.58
C ALA A 11 4.97 -12.60 62.05
N GLU A 12 5.86 -11.99 62.84
CA GLU A 12 6.64 -10.82 62.43
C GLU A 12 7.59 -11.15 61.26
N ARG A 13 8.28 -12.30 61.31
CA ARG A 13 9.12 -12.78 60.20
C ARG A 13 8.33 -13.07 58.93
N LEU A 14 7.15 -13.69 59.04
CA LEU A 14 6.28 -13.95 57.90
C LEU A 14 5.75 -12.64 57.29
N ALA A 15 5.36 -11.68 58.12
CA ALA A 15 4.92 -10.36 57.69
C ALA A 15 6.04 -9.58 56.99
N GLU A 16 7.26 -9.65 57.50
CA GLU A 16 8.44 -9.04 56.87
C GLU A 16 8.75 -9.67 55.51
N ALA A 17 8.76 -11.00 55.43
CA ALA A 17 8.97 -11.71 54.17
C ALA A 17 7.86 -11.40 53.15
N ALA A 18 6.60 -11.29 53.58
CA ALA A 18 5.50 -10.88 52.72
C ALA A 18 5.68 -9.45 52.18
N ARG A 19 6.09 -8.50 53.03
CA ARG A 19 6.39 -7.12 52.61
C ARG A 19 7.54 -7.04 51.61
N LEU A 20 8.60 -7.82 51.80
CA LEU A 20 9.72 -7.87 50.86
C LEU A 20 9.29 -8.43 49.50
N ARG A 21 8.51 -9.51 49.48
CA ARG A 21 7.95 -10.06 48.23
C ARG A 21 7.02 -9.07 47.53
N ALA A 22 6.15 -8.40 48.28
CA ALA A 22 5.24 -7.40 47.72
C ALA A 22 6.01 -6.24 47.06
N ARG A 23 7.04 -5.70 47.72
CA ARG A 23 7.90 -4.66 47.12
C ARG A 23 8.65 -5.16 45.89
N GLY A 24 9.17 -6.39 45.92
CA GLY A 24 9.83 -6.99 44.76
C GLY A 24 8.89 -7.11 43.56
N ASN A 25 7.66 -7.57 43.80
CA ASN A 25 6.64 -7.69 42.77
C ASN A 25 6.23 -6.33 42.20
N GLU A 26 6.04 -5.32 43.06
CA GLU A 26 5.71 -3.95 42.62
C GLU A 26 6.83 -3.36 41.75
N ALA A 27 8.08 -3.50 42.17
CA ALA A 27 9.24 -3.04 41.42
C ALA A 27 9.34 -3.77 40.06
N ALA A 28 9.16 -5.09 40.04
CA ALA A 28 9.18 -5.88 38.82
C ALA A 28 8.07 -5.45 37.84
N GLN A 29 6.84 -5.26 38.33
CA GLN A 29 5.72 -4.78 37.51
C GLN A 29 6.01 -3.38 36.93
N ARG A 30 6.57 -2.48 37.74
CA ARG A 30 6.92 -1.13 37.31
C ARG A 30 8.01 -1.14 36.23
N ILE A 31 9.03 -1.97 36.39
CA ILE A 31 10.11 -2.13 35.41
C ILE A 31 9.55 -2.70 34.11
N THR A 32 8.74 -3.75 34.20
CA THR A 32 8.13 -4.39 33.02
C THR A 32 7.24 -3.41 32.26
N ALA A 33 6.35 -2.70 32.96
CA ALA A 33 5.48 -1.72 32.32
C ALA A 33 6.25 -0.56 31.66
N ARG A 34 7.39 -0.15 32.23
CA ARG A 34 8.26 0.84 31.60
C ARG A 34 8.94 0.27 30.35
N ALA A 35 9.48 -0.94 30.43
CA ALA A 35 10.12 -1.60 29.31
C ALA A 35 9.13 -1.80 28.14
N ASP A 36 7.90 -2.25 28.42
CA ASP A 36 6.86 -2.43 27.40
C ASP A 36 6.54 -1.11 26.69
N ARG A 37 6.44 -0.01 27.44
CA ARG A 37 6.26 1.33 26.88
C ARG A 37 7.44 1.74 25.99
N GLU A 38 8.66 1.56 26.48
CA GLU A 38 9.87 1.93 25.75
C GLU A 38 10.00 1.14 24.44
N VAL A 39 9.66 -0.15 24.43
CA VAL A 39 9.61 -0.98 23.21
C VAL A 39 8.65 -0.39 22.19
N VAL A 40 7.43 -0.04 22.60
CA VAL A 40 6.42 0.54 21.70
C VAL A 40 6.91 1.88 21.14
N GLU A 41 7.49 2.73 22.00
CA GLU A 41 8.01 4.05 21.60
C GLU A 41 9.16 3.94 20.59
N ILE A 42 10.13 3.06 20.85
CA ILE A 42 11.28 2.84 19.95
C ILE A 42 10.81 2.29 18.61
N VAL A 43 9.91 1.30 18.61
CA VAL A 43 9.39 0.72 17.35
C VAL A 43 8.59 1.76 16.56
N ALA A 44 7.78 2.58 17.25
CA ALA A 44 7.01 3.64 16.61
C ALA A 44 7.91 4.70 15.99
N GLU A 45 8.95 5.15 16.70
CA GLU A 45 9.89 6.16 16.17
C GLU A 45 10.71 5.61 15.01
N ALA A 46 11.23 4.38 15.13
CA ALA A 46 11.96 3.72 14.04
C ALA A 46 11.09 3.56 12.78
N ARG A 47 9.81 3.20 12.96
CA ARG A 47 8.87 3.10 11.84
C ARG A 47 8.60 4.45 11.20
N LYS A 48 8.32 5.48 12.00
CA LYS A 48 8.14 6.85 11.53
C LYS A 48 9.34 7.34 10.72
N GLU A 49 10.55 7.15 11.24
CA GLU A 49 11.79 7.54 10.55
C GLU A 49 11.96 6.77 9.23
N SER A 50 11.66 5.47 9.22
CA SER A 50 11.71 4.66 7.99
C SER A 50 10.72 5.12 6.92
N GLU A 51 9.51 5.53 7.32
CA GLU A 51 8.48 6.03 6.42
C GLU A 51 8.86 7.40 5.86
N ILE A 52 9.46 8.27 6.68
CA ILE A 52 9.99 9.57 6.24
C ILE A 52 11.10 9.38 5.21
N LEU A 53 12.14 8.59 5.52
CA LEU A 53 13.27 8.34 4.62
C LEU A 53 12.81 7.71 3.30
N ARG A 54 11.84 6.78 3.38
CA ARG A 54 11.25 6.20 2.18
C ARG A 54 10.51 7.24 1.35
N GLY A 55 9.70 8.09 1.98
CA GLY A 55 8.98 9.18 1.31
C GLY A 55 9.93 10.18 0.63
N GLU A 56 11.02 10.55 1.31
CA GLU A 56 12.07 11.42 0.77
C GLU A 56 12.77 10.78 -0.44
N GLY A 57 13.11 9.49 -0.34
CA GLY A 57 13.71 8.75 -1.45
C GLY A 57 12.77 8.62 -2.65
N GLU A 58 11.48 8.35 -2.41
CA GLU A 58 10.46 8.28 -3.46
C GLU A 58 10.25 9.66 -4.12
N ALA A 59 10.26 10.74 -3.33
CA ALA A 59 10.18 12.11 -3.84
C ALA A 59 11.40 12.47 -4.69
N GLN A 60 12.61 12.18 -4.20
CA GLN A 60 13.86 12.45 -4.94
C GLN A 60 13.94 11.63 -6.24
N ARG A 61 13.53 10.36 -6.20
CA ARG A 61 13.45 9.50 -7.37
C ARG A 61 12.47 10.10 -8.39
N SER A 62 11.28 10.49 -7.94
CA SER A 62 10.25 11.06 -8.83
C SER A 62 10.70 12.39 -9.44
N ALA A 63 11.34 13.26 -8.65
CA ALA A 63 11.89 14.52 -9.13
C ALA A 63 13.01 14.32 -10.16
N THR A 64 13.92 13.37 -9.91
CA THR A 64 15.01 13.04 -10.86
C THR A 64 14.45 12.46 -12.15
N PHE A 65 13.45 11.58 -12.05
CA PHE A 65 12.78 10.98 -13.20
C PHE A 65 12.02 12.02 -14.02
N ALA A 66 11.27 12.91 -13.38
CA ALA A 66 10.61 14.03 -14.04
C ALA A 66 11.63 14.92 -14.76
N GLY A 67 12.71 15.32 -14.07
CA GLY A 67 13.77 16.15 -14.65
C GLY A 67 14.51 15.45 -15.81
N ALA A 68 14.64 14.13 -15.77
CA ALA A 68 15.17 13.35 -16.89
C ALA A 68 14.18 13.31 -18.08
N TYR A 69 12.89 13.13 -17.82
CA TYR A 69 11.83 13.18 -18.83
C TYR A 69 11.74 14.54 -19.53
N GLN A 70 11.85 15.62 -18.76
CA GLN A 70 11.70 16.98 -19.27
C GLN A 70 12.86 17.40 -20.18
N ARG A 71 14.00 16.69 -20.16
CA ARG A 71 15.12 16.97 -21.06
C ARG A 71 14.81 16.65 -22.51
N ASP A 72 14.15 15.52 -22.78
CA ASP A 72 13.68 15.16 -24.12
C ASP A 72 12.46 14.24 -24.03
N PRO A 73 11.24 14.82 -23.99
CA PRO A 73 10.01 14.04 -23.93
C PRO A 73 9.79 13.16 -25.17
N ALA A 74 10.25 13.59 -26.34
CA ALA A 74 10.04 12.87 -27.60
C ALA A 74 10.89 11.59 -27.65
N PHE A 75 12.16 11.67 -27.24
CA PHE A 75 13.03 10.51 -27.11
C PHE A 75 12.49 9.50 -26.08
N PHE A 76 11.98 9.96 -24.95
CA PHE A 76 11.45 9.06 -23.93
C PHE A 76 10.20 8.33 -24.43
N ASP A 77 9.26 9.03 -25.07
CA ASP A 77 8.06 8.43 -25.65
C ASP A 77 8.39 7.36 -26.69
N PHE A 78 9.40 7.62 -27.53
CA PHE A 78 9.96 6.64 -28.46
C PHE A 78 10.56 5.44 -27.72
N TYR A 79 11.45 5.65 -26.75
CA TYR A 79 12.10 4.57 -25.99
C TYR A 79 11.09 3.69 -25.23
N ARG A 80 10.08 4.30 -24.59
CA ARG A 80 9.00 3.57 -23.90
C ARG A 80 8.18 2.72 -24.86
N SER A 81 7.86 3.26 -26.04
CA SER A 81 7.14 2.51 -27.08
C SER A 81 7.96 1.32 -27.56
N MET A 82 9.28 1.48 -27.76
CA MET A 82 10.17 0.41 -28.20
C MET A 82 10.30 -0.71 -27.18
N ASN A 83 10.40 -0.36 -25.89
CA ASN A 83 10.42 -1.33 -24.80
C ASN A 83 9.08 -2.09 -24.68
N ALA A 84 7.96 -1.39 -24.84
CA ALA A 84 6.63 -1.99 -24.88
C ALA A 84 6.48 -2.95 -26.06
N TYR A 85 7.05 -2.64 -27.23
CA TYR A 85 7.09 -3.56 -28.37
C TYR A 85 7.86 -4.84 -28.03
N GLY A 86 9.06 -4.70 -27.46
CA GLY A 86 9.85 -5.86 -27.03
C GLY A 86 9.05 -6.76 -26.07
N THR A 87 8.46 -6.17 -25.03
CA THR A 87 7.70 -6.93 -24.02
C THR A 87 6.41 -7.55 -24.57
N ALA A 88 5.72 -6.85 -25.48
CA ALA A 88 4.48 -7.34 -26.08
C ALA A 88 4.70 -8.45 -27.11
N LEU A 89 5.81 -8.39 -27.85
CA LEU A 89 6.14 -9.34 -28.92
C LEU A 89 6.89 -10.58 -28.40
N ASP A 90 7.57 -10.50 -27.27
CA ASP A 90 8.25 -11.64 -26.62
C ASP A 90 7.26 -12.61 -25.94
N ASN A 91 6.03 -12.16 -25.69
CA ASN A 91 4.96 -12.98 -25.12
C ASN A 91 4.36 -13.94 -26.18
N THR A 92 5.05 -15.06 -26.38
CA THR A 92 4.84 -16.11 -27.41
C THR A 92 3.48 -16.80 -27.42
N GLY A 93 2.52 -16.39 -26.58
CA GLY A 93 1.19 -17.02 -26.45
C GLY A 93 -0.01 -16.10 -26.72
N THR A 94 0.17 -14.79 -26.90
CA THR A 94 -0.96 -13.85 -27.06
C THR A 94 -1.18 -13.49 -28.53
N THR A 95 -2.28 -13.96 -29.14
CA THR A 95 -2.69 -13.49 -30.47
C THR A 95 -3.22 -12.06 -30.36
N MET A 96 -2.39 -11.10 -30.75
CA MET A 96 -2.70 -9.67 -30.72
C MET A 96 -3.41 -9.24 -32.00
N VAL A 97 -4.71 -8.94 -31.92
CA VAL A 97 -5.48 -8.33 -33.02
C VAL A 97 -5.38 -6.82 -32.89
N LEU A 98 -4.28 -6.23 -33.38
CA LEU A 98 -4.13 -4.78 -33.48
C LEU A 98 -4.37 -4.33 -34.92
N SER A 99 -5.19 -3.29 -35.09
CA SER A 99 -5.30 -2.59 -36.37
C SER A 99 -3.96 -1.92 -36.69
N PRO A 100 -3.46 -2.01 -37.94
CA PRO A 100 -2.25 -1.31 -38.38
C PRO A 100 -2.28 0.20 -38.16
N GLY A 101 -3.48 0.76 -37.93
CA GLY A 101 -3.73 2.17 -37.59
C GLY A 101 -3.54 2.53 -36.12
N SER A 102 -3.29 1.59 -35.22
CA SER A 102 -3.22 1.83 -33.77
C SER A 102 -2.08 2.77 -33.36
N GLU A 103 -2.36 3.63 -32.37
CA GLU A 103 -1.38 4.45 -31.62
C GLU A 103 -0.20 3.64 -31.11
N PHE A 104 -0.43 2.34 -30.87
CA PHE A 104 0.62 1.41 -30.49
C PHE A 104 1.76 1.45 -31.50
N PHE A 105 1.52 1.41 -32.80
CA PHE A 105 2.59 1.38 -33.83
C PHE A 105 2.98 2.77 -34.38
N ARG A 106 2.67 3.87 -33.68
CA ARG A 106 2.92 5.24 -34.19
C ARG A 106 4.39 5.47 -34.61
N PHE A 107 5.34 4.97 -33.81
CA PHE A 107 6.78 5.15 -34.06
C PHE A 107 7.36 4.22 -35.13
N PHE A 108 6.62 3.21 -35.58
CA PHE A 108 7.01 2.43 -36.77
C PHE A 108 6.65 3.13 -38.07
N ARG A 109 5.69 4.07 -38.04
CA ARG A 109 5.21 4.80 -39.21
C ARG A 109 5.85 6.17 -39.34
N ASP A 110 6.07 6.86 -38.23
CA ASP A 110 6.76 8.15 -38.19
C ASP A 110 7.81 8.15 -37.05
N PRO A 111 9.12 8.36 -37.36
CA PRO A 111 10.17 8.42 -36.35
C PRO A 111 10.02 9.59 -35.37
N ASP A 112 9.29 10.66 -35.74
CA ASP A 112 9.01 11.80 -34.85
C ASP A 112 7.74 11.60 -34.00
N GLY A 113 6.97 10.53 -34.24
CA GLY A 113 5.76 10.21 -33.47
C GLY A 113 4.63 11.26 -33.54
N LYS A 114 4.61 12.10 -34.58
CA LYS A 114 3.73 13.27 -34.71
C LYS A 114 2.28 12.96 -35.11
N GLU A 115 1.94 11.70 -35.39
CA GLU A 115 0.54 11.30 -35.57
C GLU A 115 -0.07 10.81 -34.26
N GLY A 116 -0.93 11.66 -33.69
CA GLY A 116 -2.08 11.25 -32.89
C GLY A 116 -3.19 12.30 -33.08
N PRO A 117 -4.50 11.99 -32.95
CA PRO A 117 -5.14 10.68 -32.92
C PRO A 117 -5.66 10.28 -34.32
N ALA A 118 -5.66 8.99 -34.65
CA ALA A 118 -6.56 8.47 -35.67
C ALA A 118 -8.01 8.78 -35.23
N LYS A 119 -8.65 9.66 -36.01
CA LYS A 119 -10.09 9.98 -36.04
C LYS A 119 -10.95 8.98 -35.26
N PRO A 120 -11.81 9.41 -34.30
CA PRO A 120 -12.71 8.49 -33.63
C PRO A 120 -13.53 7.76 -34.68
N ALA A 121 -13.33 6.46 -34.77
CA ALA A 121 -14.22 5.59 -35.50
C ALA A 121 -15.61 5.84 -34.95
N ALA A 122 -16.51 6.28 -35.83
CA ALA A 122 -17.92 6.46 -35.54
C ALA A 122 -18.48 5.24 -34.78
N PRO A 123 -19.45 5.44 -33.88
CA PRO A 123 -19.94 4.37 -33.02
C PRO A 123 -20.49 3.23 -33.88
N ALA A 124 -19.97 2.02 -33.67
CA ALA A 124 -20.61 0.82 -34.18
C ALA A 124 -22.02 0.72 -33.56
N PRO A 125 -23.04 0.32 -34.34
CA PRO A 125 -24.41 0.22 -33.86
C PRO A 125 -24.49 -0.87 -32.79
N ALA A 126 -25.14 -0.54 -31.68
CA ALA A 126 -25.43 -1.48 -30.60
C ALA A 126 -26.12 -2.74 -31.14
N PRO A 127 -25.74 -3.95 -30.70
CA PRO A 127 -26.48 -5.15 -31.04
C PRO A 127 -27.83 -5.11 -30.33
N ALA A 128 -28.88 -5.37 -31.12
CA ALA A 128 -30.25 -5.50 -30.70
C ALA A 128 -30.39 -6.46 -29.49
N ALA A 129 -30.90 -5.94 -28.38
CA ALA A 129 -31.49 -6.75 -27.33
C ALA A 129 -32.98 -6.96 -27.66
N ALA A 130 -33.36 -8.23 -27.75
CA ALA A 130 -34.70 -8.73 -27.98
C ALA A 130 -35.70 -8.32 -26.88
N PRO A 131 -37.02 -8.40 -27.13
CA PRO A 131 -38.04 -7.66 -26.41
C PRO A 131 -38.51 -8.40 -25.14
N ALA A 132 -38.69 -7.66 -24.05
CA ALA A 132 -39.52 -8.06 -22.93
C ALA A 132 -40.77 -7.17 -22.91
N ALA A 133 -41.91 -7.75 -23.26
CA ALA A 133 -43.25 -7.19 -23.08
C ALA A 133 -43.76 -7.50 -21.64
N PRO A 134 -44.95 -7.02 -21.24
CA PRO A 134 -45.27 -5.62 -21.01
C PRO A 134 -45.82 -5.37 -19.58
N THR A 135 -45.99 -4.09 -19.31
CA THR A 135 -46.56 -3.42 -18.14
C THR A 135 -47.96 -3.86 -17.70
N THR A 136 -48.14 -4.03 -16.38
CA THR A 136 -49.38 -3.79 -15.59
C THR A 136 -48.91 -3.59 -14.14
N GLN A 137 -49.22 -2.56 -13.36
CA GLN A 137 -50.46 -1.78 -13.15
C GLN A 137 -50.14 -0.47 -12.37
N PRO A 138 -51.12 0.45 -12.23
CA PRO A 138 -50.90 1.85 -11.82
C PRO A 138 -50.96 2.06 -10.29
N SER A 139 -50.29 3.14 -9.85
CA SER A 139 -50.46 3.77 -8.55
C SER A 139 -51.89 4.31 -8.39
N THR A 140 -52.55 3.96 -7.28
CA THR A 140 -53.74 4.66 -6.75
C THR A 140 -53.61 4.68 -5.23
N GLY A 141 -53.94 5.83 -4.65
CA GLY A 141 -53.50 6.32 -3.34
C GLY A 141 -53.88 5.49 -2.12
N GLN A 142 -53.10 5.67 -1.06
CA GLN A 142 -53.43 6.54 0.07
C GLN A 142 -52.15 7.13 0.68
#